data_AF-A0AAV9A892-F1
#
_entry.id   AF-A0AAV9A892-F1
#
_cell.length_a   1.000
_cell.length_b   1.000
_cell.length_c   1.000
_cell.angle_alpha   90.00
_cell.angle_beta   90.00
_cell.angle_gamma   90.00
#
_symmetry.space_group_name_H-M   'P 1'
#
loop_
_entity.id
_entity.type
_entity.pdbx_description
1 polymer ?
#
loop_
_entity_poly.entity_id
_entity_poly.type
_entity_poly.pdbx_seq_one_letter_code
_entity_poly.pdbx_strand_id
1 'polypeptide(L)'
;MDPRRARQRRHRRQHGRHHSALHGGDDYSNYQHKGLIVLMLKTFSKVLSNGKFKSATHRVIRKEGKERYSFAFFSNVDPEKWLEPLPQFTEDAGEAPKYRRFLYKEYLQLRMRNKTHPPSRPEDAIDISYYAV
;
A
#
# COMPACT_ATOMS: atom_id res chain seq x y z
N MET A 1 35.31 -31.14 -11.93
CA MET A 1 34.26 -30.16 -11.54
C MET A 1 34.08 -30.23 -10.02
N ASP A 2 34.11 -29.11 -9.32
CA ASP A 2 34.04 -29.04 -7.85
C ASP A 2 32.60 -29.26 -7.33
N PRO A 3 32.33 -30.31 -6.51
CA PRO A 3 31.02 -30.62 -5.96
C PRO A 3 30.45 -29.52 -5.04
N ARG A 4 31.27 -28.59 -4.52
CA ARG A 4 30.80 -27.47 -3.68
C ARG A 4 30.05 -26.41 -4.49
N ARG A 5 30.37 -26.24 -5.79
CA ARG A 5 29.65 -25.29 -6.67
C ARG A 5 28.26 -25.78 -7.10
N ALA A 6 28.02 -27.09 -7.08
CA ALA A 6 26.72 -27.67 -7.44
C ALA A 6 25.66 -27.48 -6.34
N ARG A 7 26.06 -27.51 -5.05
CA ARG A 7 25.15 -27.27 -3.92
C ARG A 7 24.67 -25.81 -3.84
N GLN A 8 25.53 -24.87 -4.19
CA GLN A 8 25.20 -23.43 -4.16
C GLN A 8 24.23 -23.02 -5.28
N ARG A 9 24.25 -23.73 -6.42
CA ARG A 9 23.26 -23.53 -7.50
C ARG A 9 21.88 -24.07 -7.16
N ARG A 10 21.76 -25.11 -6.30
CA ARG A 10 20.45 -25.63 -5.86
C ARG A 10 19.80 -24.76 -4.78
N HIS A 11 20.57 -24.16 -3.88
CA HIS A 11 20.02 -23.24 -2.87
C HIS A 11 19.49 -21.92 -3.45
N ARG A 12 20.07 -21.45 -4.56
CA ARG A 12 19.62 -20.21 -5.23
C ARG A 12 18.29 -20.36 -6.00
N ARG A 13 17.82 -21.58 -6.26
CA ARG A 13 16.55 -21.82 -6.96
C ARG A 13 15.33 -21.81 -6.05
N GLN A 14 15.48 -21.92 -4.73
CA GLN A 14 14.34 -21.98 -3.80
C GLN A 14 13.83 -20.60 -3.32
N HIS A 15 14.61 -19.53 -3.47
CA HIS A 15 14.15 -18.16 -3.14
C HIS A 15 13.62 -17.38 -4.36
N GLY A 16 13.29 -18.07 -5.44
CA GLY A 16 12.87 -17.49 -6.72
C GLY A 16 11.35 -17.37 -6.93
N ARG A 17 10.55 -17.23 -5.88
CA ARG A 17 9.11 -16.90 -6.02
C ARG A 17 8.71 -15.83 -5.03
N HIS A 18 9.22 -14.62 -5.24
CA HIS A 18 8.58 -13.43 -4.67
C HIS A 18 7.36 -13.13 -5.54
N HIS A 19 6.20 -13.62 -5.12
CA HIS A 19 4.91 -13.27 -5.72
C HIS A 19 4.78 -11.73 -5.73
N SER A 20 4.70 -11.21 -6.94
CA SER A 20 4.41 -9.83 -7.27
C SER A 20 2.95 -9.54 -6.94
N ALA A 21 2.72 -8.50 -6.14
CA ALA A 21 1.42 -7.86 -6.05
C ALA A 21 1.63 -6.37 -6.30
N LEU A 22 1.58 -6.00 -7.57
CA LEU A 22 1.48 -4.63 -8.07
C LEU A 22 0.05 -4.48 -8.60
N HIS A 23 -0.66 -3.42 -8.23
CA HIS A 23 -1.89 -3.10 -8.93
C HIS A 23 -1.48 -2.41 -10.25
N GLY A 24 -1.62 -3.13 -11.36
CA GLY A 24 -1.18 -2.68 -12.69
C GLY A 24 0.13 -3.29 -13.21
N GLY A 25 0.83 -4.13 -12.45
CA GLY A 25 1.99 -4.89 -12.96
C GLY A 25 3.28 -4.10 -13.24
N ASP A 26 3.23 -2.77 -13.28
CA ASP A 26 4.40 -1.95 -13.64
C ASP A 26 5.32 -1.69 -12.44
N ASP A 27 6.59 -2.11 -12.56
CA ASP A 27 7.65 -1.80 -11.61
C ASP A 27 8.28 -0.44 -11.94
N TYR A 28 8.00 0.56 -11.10
CA TYR A 28 8.57 1.91 -11.23
C TYR A 28 10.01 2.03 -10.68
N SER A 29 10.70 0.92 -10.40
CA SER A 29 12.07 0.90 -9.85
C SER A 29 13.13 1.63 -10.68
N ASN A 30 12.82 1.97 -11.93
CA ASN A 30 13.72 2.67 -12.85
C ASN A 30 13.51 4.20 -12.93
N TYR A 31 12.51 4.77 -12.27
CA TYR A 31 12.30 6.22 -12.22
C TYR A 31 13.14 6.83 -11.09
N GLN A 32 14.44 7.01 -11.36
CA GLN A 32 15.33 7.82 -10.51
C GLN A 32 15.84 8.99 -11.34
N HIS A 33 15.00 10.00 -11.52
CA HIS A 33 15.38 11.25 -12.15
C HIS A 33 15.75 12.27 -11.08
N LYS A 34 16.88 12.97 -11.28
CA LYS A 34 17.28 14.07 -10.39
C LYS A 34 16.17 15.14 -10.38
N GLY A 35 15.76 15.58 -9.18
CA GLY A 35 14.73 16.60 -9.01
C GLY A 35 13.28 16.11 -9.04
N LEU A 36 13.02 14.80 -9.16
CA LEU A 36 11.65 14.26 -9.14
C LEU A 36 11.10 14.16 -7.71
N ILE A 37 9.88 14.65 -7.51
CA ILE A 37 9.07 14.40 -6.31
C ILE A 37 7.97 13.40 -6.68
N VAL A 38 7.86 12.33 -5.92
CA VAL A 38 6.80 11.32 -6.10
C VAL A 38 5.65 11.66 -5.15
N LEU A 39 4.49 12.01 -5.72
CA LEU A 39 3.25 12.19 -4.95
C LEU A 39 2.50 10.87 -4.86
N MET A 40 2.15 10.46 -3.64
CA MET A 40 1.41 9.23 -3.39
C MET A 40 0.13 9.52 -2.63
N LEU A 41 -0.99 9.00 -3.15
CA LEU A 41 -2.27 9.05 -2.46
C LEU A 41 -2.37 7.93 -1.42
N LYS A 42 -3.00 8.26 -0.29
CA LYS A 42 -3.22 7.32 0.82
C LYS A 42 -4.65 6.78 0.80
N THR A 43 -4.92 5.78 1.63
CA THR A 43 -6.24 5.16 1.76
C THR A 43 -7.36 6.18 1.99
N PHE A 44 -7.13 7.25 2.77
CA PHE A 44 -8.19 8.22 3.02
C PHE A 44 -8.67 8.91 1.75
N SER A 45 -7.77 9.19 0.79
CA SER A 45 -8.12 9.77 -0.51
C SER A 45 -9.00 8.82 -1.33
N LYS A 46 -8.80 7.51 -1.21
CA LYS A 46 -9.65 6.48 -1.84
C LYS A 46 -11.07 6.51 -1.26
N VAL A 47 -11.21 6.70 0.05
CA VAL A 47 -12.53 6.80 0.71
C VAL A 47 -13.25 8.09 0.31
N LEU A 48 -12.58 9.23 0.49
CA LEU A 48 -13.15 10.56 0.18
C LEU A 48 -13.60 10.66 -1.29
N SER A 49 -12.91 9.98 -2.20
CA SER A 49 -13.22 9.96 -3.64
C SER A 49 -14.16 8.84 -4.08
N ASN A 50 -14.85 8.19 -3.14
CA ASN A 50 -15.75 7.07 -3.40
C ASN A 50 -15.11 5.96 -4.29
N GLY A 51 -13.82 5.69 -4.07
CA GLY A 51 -13.05 4.68 -4.79
C GLY A 51 -12.45 5.10 -6.13
N LYS A 52 -12.66 6.36 -6.57
CA LYS A 52 -12.13 6.90 -7.83
C LYS A 52 -10.61 6.99 -7.80
N PHE A 53 -10.03 7.49 -6.71
CA PHE A 53 -8.58 7.51 -6.53
C PHE A 53 -8.07 6.19 -5.96
N LYS A 54 -6.91 5.75 -6.45
CA LYS A 54 -6.24 4.53 -5.98
C LYS A 54 -5.09 4.89 -5.04
N SER A 55 -5.02 4.20 -3.91
CA SER A 55 -3.85 4.24 -3.04
C SER A 55 -2.82 3.27 -3.61
N ALA A 56 -1.61 3.77 -3.88
CA ALA A 56 -0.54 2.95 -4.46
C ALA A 56 0.20 2.14 -3.38
N THR A 57 0.34 0.83 -3.62
CA THR A 57 1.27 -0.01 -2.86
C THR A 57 2.68 0.22 -3.38
N HIS A 58 3.62 0.50 -2.49
CA HIS A 58 5.03 0.68 -2.84
C HIS A 58 5.92 -0.06 -1.85
N ARG A 59 7.10 -0.46 -2.32
CA ARG A 59 8.16 -1.03 -1.50
C ARG A 59 9.49 -0.47 -1.96
N VAL A 60 10.42 -0.29 -1.02
CA VAL A 60 11.81 0.06 -1.34
C VAL A 60 12.60 -1.23 -1.45
N ILE A 61 13.28 -1.42 -2.58
CA ILE A 61 14.21 -2.53 -2.79
C ILE A 61 15.63 -1.98 -2.74
N ARG A 62 16.46 -2.50 -1.84
CA ARG A 62 17.88 -2.16 -1.79
C ARG A 62 18.62 -2.89 -2.91
N LYS A 63 19.29 -2.14 -3.80
CA LYS A 63 20.23 -2.72 -4.77
C LYS A 63 21.56 -3.00 -4.07
N GLU A 64 22.14 -4.16 -4.30
CA GLU A 64 23.44 -4.53 -3.73
C GLU A 64 24.53 -3.55 -4.18
N GLY A 65 25.42 -3.16 -3.26
CA GLY A 65 26.52 -2.23 -3.53
C GLY A 65 26.11 -0.78 -3.82
N LYS A 66 24.85 -0.38 -3.59
CA LYS A 66 24.38 1.00 -3.78
C LYS A 66 23.67 1.53 -2.54
N GLU A 67 24.01 2.75 -2.16
CA GLU A 67 23.30 3.52 -1.15
C GLU A 67 22.17 4.32 -1.77
N ARG A 68 21.09 4.52 -1.01
CA ARG A 68 19.93 5.32 -1.43
C ARG A 68 19.38 6.06 -0.22
N TYR A 69 19.24 7.37 -0.37
CA TYR A 69 18.61 8.23 0.62
C TYR A 69 17.29 8.77 0.06
N SER A 70 16.30 8.94 0.93
CA SER A 70 15.03 9.58 0.57
C SER A 70 14.39 10.23 1.78
N PHE A 71 13.76 11.38 1.56
CA PHE A 71 12.90 12.03 2.54
C PHE A 71 11.44 11.74 2.21
N ALA A 72 10.64 11.47 3.23
CA ALA A 72 9.21 11.24 3.09
C ALA A 72 8.45 12.25 3.96
N PHE A 73 7.49 12.94 3.34
CA PHE A 73 6.59 13.86 4.00
C PHE A 73 5.18 13.29 3.95
N PHE A 74 4.45 13.36 5.05
CA PHE A 74 3.10 12.81 5.15
C PHE A 74 2.13 13.91 5.56
N SER A 75 1.16 14.18 4.70
CA SER A 75 -0.05 14.93 5.07
C SER A 75 -1.19 13.93 5.30
N ASN A 76 -1.84 14.02 6.45
CA ASN A 76 -2.92 13.14 6.85
C ASN A 76 -4.15 13.95 7.24
N VAL A 77 -5.31 13.29 7.20
CA VAL A 77 -6.52 13.78 7.85
C VAL A 77 -6.33 13.73 9.36
N ASP A 78 -6.93 14.69 10.06
CA ASP A 78 -7.05 14.67 11.52
C ASP A 78 -7.69 13.35 11.99
N PRO A 79 -7.01 12.57 12.88
CA PRO A 79 -7.53 11.30 13.38
C PRO A 79 -8.90 11.39 14.04
N GLU A 80 -9.25 12.54 14.64
CA GLU A 80 -10.52 12.73 15.34
C GLU A 80 -11.68 13.10 14.40
N LYS A 81 -11.43 13.17 13.09
CA LYS A 81 -12.47 13.42 12.08
C LYS A 81 -13.08 12.13 11.54
N TRP A 82 -14.37 12.24 11.22
CA TRP A 82 -15.09 11.23 10.47
C TRP A 82 -14.62 11.21 9.02
N LEU A 83 -14.50 10.01 8.49
CA LEU A 83 -14.15 9.77 7.10
C LEU A 83 -15.31 9.07 6.40
N GLU A 84 -15.78 9.69 5.32
CA GLU A 84 -16.85 9.20 4.46
C GLU A 84 -16.66 9.73 3.03
N PRO A 85 -17.26 9.10 2.01
CA PRO A 85 -17.25 9.64 0.65
C PRO A 85 -17.79 11.08 0.62
N LEU A 86 -17.11 11.98 -0.12
CA LEU A 86 -17.58 13.35 -0.26
C LEU A 86 -18.80 13.41 -1.20
N PRO A 87 -19.75 14.35 -0.98
CA PRO A 87 -20.96 14.48 -1.81
C PRO A 87 -20.69 14.57 -3.32
N GLN A 88 -19.61 15.27 -3.69
CA GLN A 88 -19.15 15.42 -5.08
C GLN A 88 -18.76 14.09 -5.77
N PHE A 89 -18.62 13.00 -5.02
CA PHE A 89 -18.36 11.65 -5.52
C PHE A 89 -19.49 10.66 -5.17
N THR A 90 -20.59 11.14 -4.60
CA THR A 90 -21.80 10.38 -4.31
C THR A 90 -23.03 11.10 -4.86
N GLU A 91 -23.71 11.89 -4.05
CA GLU A 91 -24.99 12.56 -4.37
C GLU A 91 -24.90 13.41 -5.63
N ASP A 92 -23.91 14.32 -5.72
CA ASP A 92 -23.76 15.22 -6.86
C ASP A 92 -23.35 14.47 -8.15
N ALA A 93 -22.75 13.29 -7.99
CA ALA A 93 -22.33 12.43 -9.09
C ALA A 93 -23.39 11.37 -9.48
N GLY A 94 -24.50 11.27 -8.73
CA GLY A 94 -25.48 10.20 -8.90
C GLY A 94 -24.95 8.81 -8.56
N GLU A 95 -23.90 8.70 -7.75
CA GLU A 95 -23.31 7.42 -7.31
C GLU A 95 -23.68 7.10 -5.84
N ALA A 96 -23.99 5.84 -5.55
CA ALA A 96 -24.14 5.38 -4.18
C ALA A 96 -22.78 5.41 -3.44
N PRO A 97 -22.77 5.67 -2.11
CA PRO A 97 -21.55 5.55 -1.32
C PRO A 97 -21.06 4.09 -1.31
N LYS A 98 -19.76 3.88 -1.58
CA LYS A 98 -19.09 2.57 -1.54
C LYS A 98 -18.40 2.29 -0.20
N TYR A 99 -18.39 3.28 0.70
CA TYR A 99 -17.81 3.19 2.03
C TYR A 99 -18.78 3.80 3.04
N ARG A 100 -19.00 3.13 4.17
CA ARG A 100 -19.70 3.72 5.31
C ARG A 100 -18.79 4.71 6.04
N ARG A 101 -19.41 5.64 6.78
CA ARG A 101 -18.72 6.59 7.65
C ARG A 101 -18.03 5.89 8.82
N PHE A 102 -16.81 6.32 9.18
CA PHE A 102 -16.06 5.83 10.34
C PHE A 102 -15.08 6.86 10.91
N LEU A 103 -14.61 6.68 12.14
CA LEU A 103 -13.62 7.59 12.73
C LEU A 103 -12.21 7.23 12.25
N TYR A 104 -11.44 8.22 11.75
CA TYR A 104 -10.16 7.92 11.13
C TYR A 104 -9.15 7.28 12.12
N LYS A 105 -9.20 7.66 13.39
CA LYS A 105 -8.39 7.07 14.47
C LYS A 105 -8.64 5.57 14.66
N GLU A 106 -9.87 5.09 14.56
CA GLU A 106 -10.19 3.67 14.70
C GLU A 106 -9.54 2.87 13.56
N TYR A 107 -9.63 3.38 12.33
CA TYR A 107 -8.95 2.78 11.19
C TYR A 107 -7.42 2.72 11.41
N LEU A 108 -6.81 3.80 11.90
CA LEU A 108 -5.38 3.83 12.20
C LEU A 108 -5.00 2.79 13.27
N GLN A 109 -5.80 2.65 14.32
CA GLN A 109 -5.59 1.65 15.37
C GLN A 109 -5.66 0.22 14.82
N LEU A 110 -6.66 -0.10 13.98
CA LEU A 110 -6.79 -1.40 13.33
C LEU A 110 -5.59 -1.68 12.41
N ARG A 111 -5.13 -0.68 11.65
CA ARG A 111 -3.92 -0.79 10.82
C ARG A 111 -2.64 -0.99 11.63
N MET A 112 -2.54 -0.40 12.82
CA MET A 112 -1.42 -0.65 13.73
C MET A 112 -1.50 -2.04 14.36
N ARG A 113 -2.71 -2.50 14.70
CA ARG A 113 -2.92 -3.85 15.22
C ARG A 113 -2.48 -4.93 14.24
N ASN A 114 -2.79 -4.80 12.95
CA ASN A 114 -2.28 -5.73 11.93
C ASN A 114 -0.75 -5.80 11.85
N LYS A 115 -0.03 -4.76 12.30
CA LYS A 115 1.45 -4.75 12.33
C LYS A 115 1.99 -5.40 13.59
N THR A 116 1.37 -5.15 14.74
CA THR A 116 1.82 -5.66 16.04
C THR A 116 1.36 -7.09 16.29
N HIS A 117 0.20 -7.46 15.72
CA HIS A 117 -0.44 -8.77 15.81
C HIS A 117 -0.86 -9.17 14.40
N PRO A 118 0.10 -9.58 13.54
CA PRO A 118 -0.20 -9.93 12.18
C PRO A 118 -1.18 -11.11 12.12
N PRO A 119 -2.25 -11.00 11.32
CA PRO A 119 -3.17 -12.10 11.15
C PRO A 119 -2.47 -13.31 10.52
N SER A 120 -2.92 -14.52 10.89
CA SER A 120 -2.39 -15.77 10.35
C SER A 120 -2.68 -15.93 8.86
N ARG A 121 -3.80 -15.38 8.38
CA ARG A 121 -4.22 -15.41 6.97
C ARG A 121 -4.36 -13.99 6.42
N PRO A 122 -3.94 -13.72 5.17
CA PRO A 122 -4.06 -12.39 4.58
C PRO A 122 -5.49 -11.85 4.52
N GLU A 123 -6.48 -12.72 4.33
CA GLU A 123 -7.91 -12.41 4.31
C GLU A 123 -8.45 -11.90 5.65
N ASP A 124 -7.78 -12.23 6.76
CA ASP A 124 -8.16 -11.76 8.09
C ASP A 124 -7.57 -10.36 8.39
N ALA A 125 -6.76 -9.81 7.48
CA ALA A 125 -6.19 -8.48 7.66
C ALA A 125 -7.26 -7.41 7.49
N ILE A 126 -7.49 -6.64 8.55
CA ILE A 126 -8.42 -5.52 8.52
C ILE A 126 -7.84 -4.41 7.64
N ASP A 127 -8.40 -4.25 6.45
CA ASP A 127 -8.08 -3.15 5.56
C ASP A 127 -9.30 -2.25 5.32
N ILE A 128 -9.23 -1.39 4.32
CA ILE A 128 -10.33 -0.44 4.05
C ILE A 128 -11.62 -1.12 3.56
N SER A 129 -11.54 -2.36 3.04
CA SER A 129 -12.71 -3.14 2.66
C SER A 129 -13.61 -3.46 3.85
N TYR A 130 -13.07 -3.46 5.07
CA TYR A 130 -13.86 -3.57 6.29
C TYR A 130 -14.98 -2.51 6.35
N TYR A 131 -14.75 -1.32 5.77
CA TYR A 131 -15.69 -0.19 5.72
C TYR A 131 -16.49 -0.10 4.41
N ALA A 132 -16.34 -1.05 3.48
CA ALA A 132 -17.13 -1.06 2.26
C ALA A 132 -18.62 -1.34 2.56
N VAL A 133 -19.51 -0.87 1.67
CA VAL A 133 -20.95 -1.14 1.64
C VAL A 133 -21.38 -1.65 0.28
#